data_AF-A0A7S4E0A0-F1
#
_entry.id   AF-A0A7S4E0A0-F1
#
_cell.length_a   1.000
_cell.length_b   1.000
_cell.length_c   1.000
_cell.angle_alpha   90.00
_cell.angle_beta   90.00
_cell.angle_gamma   90.00
#
_symmetry.space_group_name_H-M   'P 1'
#
loop_
_entity.id
_entity.type
_entity.pdbx_description
1 polymer ?
#
loop_
_entity_poly.entity_id
_entity_poly.type
_entity_poly.pdbx_seq_one_letter_code
_entity_poly.pdbx_strand_id
1 'polypeptide(L)'
;MNEKTSAEVPRLGEQGKSALQEIMGLKRDLKDYKMMLRVFTMDKTLTESETKQLGEYRKAHNITMESHAKVLASLGISQETWDEYVAAGSKIEQKQVNEKQCTPTGDPTEWDEKTVIVWMETVSKKFKILPKTIDAFRGQDVTGDALLEIDRPMMMQLGITMGQANAVYKAVKALHST
;
A
#
# COMPACT_ATOMS: atom_id res chain seq x y z
N MET A 1 -16.40 75.76 1.78
CA MET A 1 -15.13 75.10 2.20
C MET A 1 -15.35 74.60 3.61
N ASN A 2 -15.41 73.32 3.97
CA ASN A 2 -15.08 72.05 3.33
C ASN A 2 -16.02 70.98 3.92
N GLU A 3 -16.70 70.19 3.09
CA GLU A 3 -17.30 68.93 3.53
C GLU A 3 -16.25 67.82 3.35
N LYS A 4 -15.77 67.28 4.46
CA LYS A 4 -14.94 66.07 4.49
C LYS A 4 -15.83 64.87 4.19
N THR A 5 -15.71 64.31 3.00
CA THR A 5 -16.19 62.96 2.67
C THR A 5 -15.31 61.94 3.37
N SER A 6 -15.72 61.49 4.56
CA SER A 6 -15.20 60.26 5.16
C SER A 6 -15.71 59.08 4.35
N ALA A 7 -14.83 58.46 3.58
CA ALA A 7 -15.09 57.18 2.93
C ALA A 7 -15.33 56.11 4.02
N GLU A 8 -16.57 55.65 4.10
CA GLU A 8 -17.00 54.60 5.00
C GLU A 8 -16.42 53.25 4.51
N VAL A 9 -15.37 52.77 5.18
CA VAL A 9 -14.83 51.44 4.95
C VAL A 9 -15.84 50.42 5.50
N PRO A 10 -16.37 49.48 4.69
CA PRO A 10 -17.35 48.51 5.16
C PRO A 10 -16.74 47.64 6.27
N ARG A 11 -17.23 47.79 7.51
CA ARG A 11 -16.88 46.90 8.61
C ARG A 11 -17.54 45.55 8.37
N LEU A 12 -16.75 44.56 7.96
CA LEU A 12 -17.18 43.15 7.93
C LEU A 12 -17.63 42.74 9.35
N GLY A 13 -18.93 42.48 9.50
CA GLY A 13 -19.50 41.89 10.72
C GLY A 13 -18.90 40.51 11.02
N GLU A 14 -19.21 39.95 12.20
CA GLU A 14 -18.63 38.66 12.64
C GLU A 14 -18.85 37.51 11.63
N GLN A 15 -19.98 37.49 10.92
CA GLN A 15 -20.24 36.55 9.82
C GLN A 15 -19.25 36.70 8.67
N GLY A 16 -18.84 37.92 8.33
CA GLY A 16 -17.84 38.19 7.30
C GLY A 16 -16.43 37.74 7.71
N LYS A 17 -16.11 37.78 9.00
CA LYS A 17 -14.83 37.27 9.53
C LYS A 17 -14.79 35.74 9.50
N SER A 18 -15.88 35.06 9.85
CA SER A 18 -15.98 33.58 9.77
C SER A 18 -15.84 33.09 8.33
N ALA A 19 -16.57 33.71 7.39
CA ALA A 19 -16.48 33.36 5.97
C ALA A 19 -15.07 33.57 5.40
N LEU A 20 -14.39 34.65 5.79
CA LEU A 20 -12.99 34.87 5.39
C LEU A 20 -12.04 33.83 5.99
N GLN A 21 -12.26 33.41 7.23
CA GLN A 21 -11.44 32.39 7.88
C GLN A 21 -11.62 31.02 7.23
N GLU A 22 -12.85 30.67 6.83
CA GLU A 22 -13.16 29.47 6.05
C GLU A 22 -12.51 29.52 4.65
N ILE A 23 -12.60 30.65 3.95
CA ILE A 23 -11.96 30.84 2.64
C ILE A 23 -10.44 30.75 2.74
N MET A 24 -9.83 31.29 3.80
CA MET A 24 -8.39 31.18 4.04
C MET A 24 -7.95 29.76 4.37
N GLY A 25 -8.75 29.01 5.15
CA GLY A 25 -8.52 27.59 5.44
C GLY A 25 -8.54 26.76 4.17
N LEU A 26 -9.60 26.88 3.37
CA LEU A 26 -9.73 26.23 2.05
C LEU A 26 -8.56 26.53 1.11
N LYS A 27 -8.06 27.78 1.08
CA LYS A 27 -6.89 28.14 0.26
C LYS A 27 -5.60 27.46 0.74
N ARG A 28 -5.43 27.26 2.05
CA ARG A 28 -4.27 26.54 2.60
C ARG A 28 -4.36 25.06 2.25
N ASP A 29 -5.50 24.44 2.49
CA ASP A 29 -5.74 23.02 2.22
C ASP A 29 -5.55 22.67 0.74
N LEU A 30 -5.99 23.56 -0.16
CA LEU A 30 -5.82 23.37 -1.61
C LEU A 30 -4.37 23.54 -2.07
N LYS A 31 -3.57 24.36 -1.36
CA LYS A 31 -2.12 24.50 -1.59
C LYS A 31 -1.37 23.25 -1.13
N ASP A 32 -1.71 22.74 0.04
CA ASP A 32 -1.11 21.52 0.59
C ASP A 32 -1.48 20.29 -0.25
N TYR A 33 -2.74 20.21 -0.70
CA TYR A 33 -3.19 19.20 -1.65
C TYR A 33 -2.44 19.26 -2.98
N LYS A 34 -2.19 20.46 -3.52
CA LYS A 34 -1.37 20.64 -4.71
C LYS A 34 0.07 20.15 -4.51
N MET A 35 0.65 20.38 -3.34
CA MET A 35 1.99 19.88 -3.02
C MET A 35 2.02 18.35 -2.95
N MET A 36 1.05 17.74 -2.28
CA MET A 36 0.90 16.27 -2.25
C MET A 36 0.74 15.68 -3.66
N LEU A 37 -0.14 16.24 -4.48
CA LEU A 37 -0.32 15.80 -5.87
C LEU A 37 0.98 15.92 -6.66
N ARG A 38 1.73 17.01 -6.48
CA ARG A 38 3.02 17.18 -7.15
C ARG A 38 4.02 16.10 -6.74
N VAL A 39 4.11 15.77 -5.45
CA VAL A 39 5.04 14.73 -4.94
C VAL A 39 4.65 13.36 -5.50
N PHE A 40 3.38 12.97 -5.39
CA PHE A 40 2.93 11.64 -5.84
C PHE A 40 2.93 11.47 -7.36
N THR A 41 2.95 12.56 -8.13
CA THR A 41 3.02 12.49 -9.60
C THR A 41 4.45 12.62 -10.15
N MET A 42 5.47 12.77 -9.30
CA MET A 42 6.87 12.88 -9.74
C MET A 42 7.34 11.63 -10.49
N ASP A 43 6.98 10.46 -9.97
CA ASP A 43 7.40 9.16 -10.53
C ASP A 43 6.50 8.68 -11.68
N LYS A 44 5.48 9.48 -12.05
CA LYS A 44 4.50 9.16 -13.11
C LYS A 44 3.78 7.83 -12.92
N THR A 45 3.76 7.33 -11.69
CA THR A 45 3.06 6.13 -11.25
C THR A 45 2.46 6.41 -9.89
N LEU A 46 1.21 6.01 -9.67
CA LEU A 46 0.47 6.24 -8.44
C LEU A 46 -0.02 4.92 -7.88
N THR A 47 0.51 4.52 -6.73
CA THR A 47 0.10 3.29 -6.03
C THR A 47 -1.33 3.40 -5.46
N GLU A 48 -1.94 2.26 -5.14
CA GLU A 48 -3.25 2.20 -4.48
C GLU A 48 -3.22 2.91 -3.11
N SER A 49 -2.10 2.79 -2.39
CA SER A 49 -1.90 3.51 -1.12
C SER A 49 -1.91 5.03 -1.31
N GLU A 50 -1.18 5.55 -2.29
CA GLU A 50 -1.08 7.00 -2.55
C GLU A 50 -2.39 7.58 -3.09
N THR A 51 -3.07 6.87 -3.99
CA THR A 51 -4.40 7.25 -4.48
C THR A 51 -5.44 7.25 -3.37
N LYS A 52 -5.39 6.28 -2.46
CA LYS A 52 -6.24 6.24 -1.26
C LYS A 52 -5.95 7.40 -0.32
N GLN A 53 -4.68 7.68 -0.02
CA GLN A 53 -4.28 8.80 0.84
C GLN A 53 -4.74 10.14 0.26
N LEU A 54 -4.61 10.34 -1.06
CA LEU A 54 -5.15 11.50 -1.74
C LEU A 54 -6.68 11.58 -1.65
N GLY A 55 -7.38 10.45 -1.79
CA GLY A 55 -8.84 10.37 -1.64
C GLY A 55 -9.31 10.70 -0.23
N GLU A 56 -8.61 10.22 0.80
CA GLU A 56 -8.89 10.51 2.21
C GLU A 56 -8.66 11.98 2.54
N TYR A 57 -7.51 12.55 2.11
CA TYR A 57 -7.22 13.96 2.27
C TYR A 57 -8.29 14.82 1.60
N ARG A 58 -8.69 14.45 0.36
CA ARG A 58 -9.70 15.18 -0.40
C ARG A 58 -11.05 15.22 0.34
N LYS A 59 -11.46 14.10 0.96
CA LYS A 59 -12.68 14.01 1.77
C LYS A 59 -12.56 14.81 3.06
N ALA A 60 -11.43 14.72 3.78
CA ALA A 60 -11.21 15.41 5.05
C ALA A 60 -11.25 16.94 4.89
N HIS A 61 -10.76 17.45 3.76
CA HIS A 61 -10.66 18.89 3.48
C HIS A 61 -11.74 19.42 2.53
N ASN A 62 -12.81 18.64 2.27
CA ASN A 62 -13.92 19.01 1.39
C ASN A 62 -13.49 19.50 -0.02
N ILE A 63 -12.40 18.94 -0.54
CA ILE A 63 -11.89 19.29 -1.85
C ILE A 63 -12.79 18.62 -2.89
N THR A 64 -13.47 19.41 -3.72
CA THR A 64 -14.39 18.87 -4.73
C THR A 64 -13.62 18.24 -5.90
N MET A 65 -14.30 17.40 -6.69
CA MET A 65 -13.75 16.90 -7.96
C MET A 65 -13.34 18.03 -8.91
N GLU A 66 -14.10 19.12 -8.93
CA GLU A 66 -13.79 20.31 -9.72
C GLU A 66 -12.49 20.99 -9.25
N SER A 67 -12.31 21.12 -7.93
CA SER A 67 -11.09 21.67 -7.33
C SER A 67 -9.88 20.78 -7.61
N HIS A 68 -10.06 19.45 -7.52
CA HIS A 68 -9.04 18.48 -7.90
C HIS A 68 -8.62 18.62 -9.37
N ALA A 69 -9.58 18.68 -10.30
CA ALA A 69 -9.31 18.87 -11.73
C ALA A 69 -8.56 20.19 -12.00
N LYS A 70 -8.94 21.28 -11.31
CA LYS A 70 -8.23 22.56 -11.39
C LYS A 70 -6.78 22.46 -10.88
N VAL A 71 -6.55 21.72 -9.80
CA VAL A 71 -5.20 21.50 -9.28
C VAL A 71 -4.36 20.66 -10.23
N LEU A 72 -4.90 19.58 -10.79
CA LEU A 72 -4.24 18.77 -11.83
C LEU A 72 -3.86 19.62 -13.05
N ALA A 73 -4.81 20.40 -13.58
CA ALA A 73 -4.55 21.32 -14.69
C ALA A 73 -3.45 22.34 -14.35
N SER A 74 -3.42 22.84 -13.12
CA SER A 74 -2.36 23.76 -12.64
C SER A 74 -0.98 23.11 -12.47
N LEU A 75 -0.91 21.78 -12.52
CA LEU A 75 0.32 20.98 -12.54
C LEU A 75 0.67 20.53 -13.98
N GLY A 76 -0.15 20.87 -14.97
CA GLY A 76 0.03 20.43 -16.35
C GLY A 76 -0.37 18.97 -16.58
N ILE A 77 -1.14 18.37 -15.67
CA ILE A 77 -1.58 16.98 -15.72
C ILE A 77 -3.03 16.96 -16.19
N SER A 78 -3.31 16.30 -17.31
CA SER A 78 -4.68 16.07 -17.77
C SER A 78 -5.33 14.96 -16.95
N GLN A 79 -6.66 14.87 -17.00
CA GLN A 79 -7.37 13.75 -16.38
C GLN A 79 -6.94 12.41 -16.98
N GLU A 80 -6.68 12.36 -18.29
CA GLU A 80 -6.19 11.17 -18.97
C GLU A 80 -4.81 10.74 -18.45
N THR A 81 -3.87 11.68 -18.31
CA THR A 81 -2.54 11.39 -17.75
C THR A 81 -2.62 10.95 -16.29
N TRP A 82 -3.55 11.52 -15.52
CA TRP A 82 -3.84 11.08 -14.16
C TRP A 82 -4.30 9.62 -14.13
N ASP A 83 -5.28 9.26 -14.98
CA ASP A 83 -5.80 7.90 -15.07
C ASP A 83 -4.72 6.89 -15.54
N GLU A 84 -3.82 7.31 -16.44
CA GLU A 84 -2.65 6.52 -16.85
C GLU A 84 -1.69 6.25 -15.67
N TYR A 85 -1.41 7.25 -14.83
CA TYR A 85 -0.51 7.07 -13.68
C TYR A 85 -1.09 6.12 -12.64
N VAL A 86 -2.41 6.20 -12.41
CA VAL A 86 -3.14 5.27 -11.53
C VAL A 86 -3.12 3.86 -12.11
N ALA A 87 -3.39 3.71 -13.40
CA ALA A 87 -3.35 2.41 -14.08
C ALA A 87 -1.94 1.80 -14.07
N ALA A 88 -0.90 2.61 -14.24
CA ALA A 88 0.49 2.18 -14.19
C ALA A 88 0.88 1.68 -12.80
N GLY A 89 0.50 2.41 -11.73
CA GLY A 89 0.76 1.98 -10.36
C GLY A 89 0.01 0.71 -9.98
N SER A 90 -1.25 0.57 -10.40
CA SER A 90 -2.03 -0.66 -10.19
C SER A 90 -1.39 -1.88 -10.87
N LYS A 91 -0.82 -1.74 -12.07
CA LYS A 91 -0.08 -2.81 -12.74
C LYS A 91 1.21 -3.21 -12.02
N ILE A 92 1.90 -2.24 -11.41
CA ILE A 92 3.12 -2.50 -10.61
C ILE A 92 2.76 -3.26 -9.34
N GLU A 93 1.72 -2.83 -8.62
CA GLU A 93 1.24 -3.53 -7.43
C GLU A 93 0.70 -4.91 -7.76
N GLN A 94 -0.06 -5.08 -8.85
CA GLN A 94 -0.51 -6.40 -9.29
C GLN A 94 0.67 -7.32 -9.63
N LYS A 95 1.73 -6.82 -10.29
CA LYS A 95 2.93 -7.63 -10.56
C LYS A 95 3.63 -8.06 -9.27
N GLN A 96 3.75 -7.17 -8.29
CA GLN A 96 4.35 -7.50 -6.98
C GLN A 96 3.46 -8.41 -6.13
N VAL A 97 2.14 -8.29 -6.22
CA VAL A 97 1.18 -9.17 -5.54
C VAL A 97 1.17 -10.55 -6.22
N ASN A 98 1.23 -10.62 -7.54
CA ASN A 98 1.25 -11.89 -8.27
C ASN A 98 2.58 -12.64 -8.06
N GLU A 99 3.72 -11.93 -7.93
CA GLU A 99 5.00 -12.53 -7.49
C GLU A 99 4.94 -13.04 -6.04
N LYS A 100 4.09 -12.44 -5.17
CA LYS A 100 3.88 -12.88 -3.78
C LYS A 100 2.73 -13.88 -3.60
N GLN A 101 2.09 -14.31 -4.70
CA GLN A 101 0.88 -15.13 -4.67
C GLN A 101 0.91 -16.29 -5.68
N CYS A 102 2.09 -16.65 -6.19
CA CYS A 102 2.28 -17.93 -6.84
C CYS A 102 2.26 -19.03 -5.77
N THR A 103 1.16 -19.77 -5.65
CA THR A 103 1.26 -21.15 -5.15
C THR A 103 2.23 -21.87 -6.07
N PRO A 104 3.34 -22.42 -5.57
CA PRO A 104 4.26 -23.14 -6.44
C PRO A 104 3.53 -24.34 -7.04
N THR A 105 3.55 -24.39 -8.38
CA THR A 105 2.98 -25.45 -9.21
C THR A 105 4.11 -26.30 -9.75
N GLY A 106 4.09 -27.60 -9.50
CA GLY A 106 5.15 -28.54 -9.90
C GLY A 106 5.39 -29.61 -8.84
N ASP A 107 6.21 -30.61 -9.14
CA ASP A 107 6.62 -31.62 -8.18
C ASP A 107 7.43 -30.97 -7.05
N PRO A 108 7.06 -31.17 -5.77
CA PRO A 108 7.80 -30.61 -4.64
C PRO A 108 9.28 -31.01 -4.60
N THR A 109 9.69 -32.11 -5.23
CA THR A 109 11.10 -32.53 -5.31
C THR A 109 11.94 -31.60 -6.22
N GLU A 110 11.31 -30.90 -7.16
CA GLU A 110 11.98 -29.99 -8.09
C GLU A 110 12.07 -28.55 -7.56
N TRP A 111 11.53 -28.27 -6.37
CA TRP A 111 11.49 -26.92 -5.84
C TRP A 111 12.87 -26.46 -5.38
N ASP A 112 13.27 -25.28 -5.84
CA ASP A 112 14.41 -24.55 -5.28
C ASP A 112 14.03 -23.92 -3.93
N GLU A 113 15.04 -23.43 -3.20
CA GLU A 113 14.85 -22.75 -1.91
C GLU A 113 13.82 -21.62 -2.00
N LYS A 114 13.87 -20.80 -3.07
CA LYS A 114 12.95 -19.68 -3.26
C LYS A 114 11.51 -20.14 -3.36
N THR A 115 11.28 -21.21 -4.11
CA THR A 115 9.97 -21.85 -4.30
C THR A 115 9.44 -22.44 -2.99
N VAL A 116 10.29 -23.07 -2.19
CA VAL A 116 9.96 -23.56 -0.84
C VAL A 116 9.56 -22.42 0.10
N ILE A 117 10.27 -21.30 0.09
CA ILE A 117 9.93 -20.14 0.93
C ILE A 117 8.57 -19.54 0.51
N VAL A 118 8.31 -19.40 -0.78
CA VAL A 118 7.01 -18.92 -1.29
C VAL A 118 5.87 -19.88 -0.90
N TRP A 119 6.11 -21.19 -0.97
CA TRP A 119 5.17 -22.19 -0.45
C TRP A 119 4.92 -22.01 1.06
N MET A 120 5.99 -21.88 1.86
CA MET A 120 5.88 -21.69 3.31
C MET A 120 5.13 -20.43 3.70
N GLU A 121 5.34 -19.32 2.98
CA GLU A 121 4.57 -18.08 3.18
C GLU A 121 3.08 -18.28 2.87
N THR A 122 2.76 -19.10 1.88
CA THR A 122 1.37 -19.47 1.55
C THR A 122 0.75 -20.32 2.66
N VAL A 123 1.47 -21.34 3.12
CA VAL A 123 1.03 -22.22 4.21
C VAL A 123 0.93 -21.47 5.54
N SER A 124 1.80 -20.48 5.76
CA SER A 124 1.79 -19.63 6.95
C SER A 124 0.46 -18.91 7.13
N LYS A 125 -0.14 -18.40 6.05
CA LYS A 125 -1.47 -17.78 6.08
C LYS A 125 -2.55 -18.77 6.51
N LYS A 126 -2.45 -20.02 6.05
CA LYS A 126 -3.44 -21.09 6.32
C LYS A 126 -3.32 -21.70 7.71
N PHE A 127 -2.09 -21.89 8.20
CA PHE A 127 -1.79 -22.60 9.44
C PHE A 127 -1.24 -21.70 10.56
N LYS A 128 -1.24 -20.37 10.36
CA LYS A 128 -0.71 -19.38 11.30
C LYS A 128 0.75 -19.66 11.67
N ILE A 129 1.58 -19.95 10.67
CA ILE A 129 3.01 -20.16 10.88
C ILE A 129 3.67 -18.80 11.08
N LEU A 130 4.46 -18.64 12.14
CA LEU A 130 5.14 -17.38 12.47
C LEU A 130 6.26 -17.08 11.48
N PRO A 131 6.52 -15.78 11.17
CA PRO A 131 7.61 -15.38 10.28
C PRO A 131 8.98 -15.95 10.68
N LYS A 132 9.26 -16.04 11.99
CA LYS A 132 10.50 -16.63 12.53
C LYS A 132 10.72 -18.08 12.08
N THR A 133 9.65 -18.86 11.88
CA THR A 133 9.74 -20.22 11.36
C THR A 133 10.15 -20.20 9.89
N ILE A 134 9.66 -19.26 9.09
CA ILE A 134 10.02 -19.11 7.67
C ILE A 134 11.48 -18.66 7.56
N ASP A 135 11.92 -17.73 8.42
CA ASP A 135 13.31 -17.26 8.47
C ASP A 135 14.29 -18.40 8.81
N ALA A 136 13.88 -19.36 9.64
CA ALA A 136 14.69 -20.53 9.95
C ALA A 136 14.93 -21.44 8.73
N PHE A 137 13.94 -21.57 7.84
CA PHE A 137 14.11 -22.32 6.59
C PHE A 137 14.94 -21.54 5.57
N ARG A 138 14.77 -20.21 5.51
CA ARG A 138 15.58 -19.32 4.66
C ARG A 138 17.06 -19.34 5.06
N GLY A 139 17.35 -19.45 6.35
CA GLY A 139 18.73 -19.54 6.85
C GLY A 139 19.39 -20.92 6.70
N GLN A 140 18.69 -21.90 6.14
CA GLN A 140 19.17 -23.29 5.99
C GLN A 140 19.17 -23.76 4.53
N ASP A 141 18.90 -22.85 3.58
CA ASP A 141 18.85 -23.13 2.14
C ASP A 141 18.01 -24.39 1.80
N VAL A 142 16.86 -24.55 2.46
CA VAL A 142 16.02 -25.77 2.36
C VAL A 142 15.38 -25.85 0.98
N THR A 143 15.81 -26.83 0.17
CA THR A 143 15.20 -27.18 -1.12
C THR A 143 13.98 -28.08 -0.94
N GLY A 144 13.24 -28.29 -2.02
CA GLY A 144 12.05 -29.12 -2.06
C GLY A 144 12.25 -30.54 -1.54
N ASP A 145 13.34 -31.20 -1.97
CA ASP A 145 13.72 -32.52 -1.49
C ASP A 145 13.97 -32.54 0.03
N ALA A 146 14.75 -31.59 0.53
CA ALA A 146 15.00 -31.44 1.97
C ALA A 146 13.72 -31.08 2.76
N LEU A 147 12.79 -30.35 2.14
CA LEU A 147 11.47 -30.05 2.71
C LEU A 147 10.59 -31.30 2.84
N LEU A 148 10.71 -32.28 1.92
CA LEU A 148 9.94 -33.52 2.02
C LEU A 148 10.51 -34.47 3.09
N GLU A 149 11.81 -34.42 3.32
CA GLU A 149 12.50 -35.22 4.34
C GLU A 149 12.47 -34.62 5.74
N ILE A 150 12.03 -33.37 5.89
CA ILE A 150 12.11 -32.69 7.17
C ILE A 150 11.16 -33.28 8.22
N ASP A 151 11.74 -33.69 9.34
CA ASP A 151 10.99 -34.23 10.46
C ASP A 151 10.82 -33.23 11.61
N ARG A 152 9.80 -33.48 12.44
CA ARG A 152 9.47 -32.62 13.58
C ARG A 152 10.65 -32.38 14.54
N PRO A 153 11.48 -33.39 14.90
CA PRO A 153 12.67 -33.17 15.72
C PRO A 153 13.69 -32.23 15.06
N MET A 154 13.90 -32.31 13.74
CA MET A 154 14.81 -31.43 13.01
C MET A 154 14.32 -29.98 13.05
N MET A 155 13.02 -29.74 12.86
CA MET A 155 12.44 -28.40 13.00
C MET A 155 12.63 -27.83 14.40
N MET A 156 12.48 -28.65 15.45
CA MET A 156 12.72 -28.19 16.82
C MET A 156 14.19 -27.82 17.07
N GLN A 157 15.15 -28.52 16.44
CA GLN A 157 16.57 -28.15 16.50
C GLN A 157 16.85 -26.80 15.85
N LEU A 158 16.05 -26.41 14.85
CA LEU A 158 16.07 -25.08 14.23
C LEU A 158 15.37 -23.99 15.08
N GLY A 159 14.96 -24.31 16.31
CA GLY A 159 14.30 -23.38 17.22
C GLY A 159 12.83 -23.12 16.90
N ILE A 160 12.21 -23.98 16.08
CA ILE A 160 10.78 -23.92 15.74
C ILE A 160 9.99 -24.58 16.88
N THR A 161 8.93 -23.92 17.34
CA THR A 161 8.11 -24.47 18.43
C THR A 161 7.33 -25.71 17.95
N MET A 162 7.05 -26.65 18.87
CA MET A 162 6.35 -27.89 18.54
C MET A 162 5.00 -27.68 17.82
N GLY A 163 4.26 -26.62 18.18
CA GLY A 163 3.00 -26.26 17.50
C GLY A 163 3.21 -25.85 16.05
N GLN A 164 4.28 -25.11 15.77
CA GLN A 164 4.67 -24.65 14.44
C GLN A 164 5.24 -25.81 13.61
N ALA A 165 6.07 -26.65 14.21
CA ALA A 165 6.61 -27.85 13.58
C ALA A 165 5.49 -28.83 13.18
N ASN A 166 4.47 -29.03 14.02
CA ASN A 166 3.29 -29.83 13.68
C ASN A 166 2.48 -29.24 12.51
N ALA A 167 2.35 -27.91 12.46
CA ALA A 167 1.65 -27.23 11.37
C ALA A 167 2.39 -27.39 10.03
N VAL A 168 3.71 -27.16 10.01
CA VAL A 168 4.55 -27.36 8.82
C VAL A 168 4.53 -28.83 8.39
N TYR A 169 4.73 -29.78 9.31
CA TYR A 169 4.71 -31.20 9.01
C TYR A 169 3.39 -31.67 8.39
N LYS A 170 2.26 -31.17 8.89
CA LYS A 170 0.94 -31.45 8.32
C LYS A 170 0.79 -30.88 6.91
N ALA A 171 1.37 -29.70 6.65
CA ALA A 171 1.37 -29.10 5.32
C ALA A 171 2.26 -29.87 4.33
N VAL A 172 3.45 -30.31 4.76
CA VAL A 172 4.34 -31.16 3.95
C VAL A 172 3.68 -32.49 3.63
N LYS A 173 3.02 -33.14 4.60
CA LYS A 173 2.28 -34.39 4.33
C LYS A 173 1.14 -34.23 3.32
N ALA A 174 0.52 -33.06 3.25
CA ALA A 174 -0.49 -32.77 2.24
C ALA A 174 0.11 -32.69 0.82
N LEU A 175 1.40 -32.36 0.68
CA LEU A 175 2.09 -32.39 -0.62
C LEU A 175 2.33 -33.81 -1.14
N HIS A 176 2.60 -34.78 -0.26
CA HIS A 176 2.73 -36.20 -0.64
C HIS A 176 1.40 -36.86 -1.06
N SER A 177 0.26 -36.20 -0.81
CA SER A 177 -1.07 -36.75 -1.07
C SER A 177 -1.71 -36.25 -2.36
N THR A 178 -0.97 -35.45 -3.14
CA THR A 178 -1.35 -34.88 -4.44
C THR A 178 -0.56 -35.55 -5.54
#